data_AF-A0A242P0E0-F1
#
_entry.id   AF-A0A242P0E0-F1
#
_cell.length_a   1.000
_cell.length_b   1.000
_cell.length_c   1.000
_cell.angle_alpha   90.00
_cell.angle_beta   90.00
_cell.angle_gamma   90.00
#
_symmetry.space_group_name_H-M   'P 1'
#
loop_
_entity.id
_entity.type
_entity.pdbx_description
1 polymer ?
#
loop_
_entity_poly.entity_id
_entity_poly.type
_entity_poly.pdbx_seq_one_letter_code
_entity_poly.pdbx_strand_id
1 'polypeptide(L)'
;MYHSLLPIEQHLAAERFLLALPDLVATTPLCRRFKPASLFINIAPMTLSNQPHSFIADKFNLSARAARRWDNVIRQLLAQYEPDLYQAILNLDQTKPTEVFQQAKAFKSWLTRLLQTSVMPCDYCHSLNTIRIGHRLNFRCKTCRRTFNPLKKYQLNKLSHHERWLPFIDLLLQGETYKTIQQQLDINANTAAKWQRYFFTLMEEQGFTLLVNYCRAKRRQRYRQTWLDINANSPNIKAK
;
A
#
# COMPACT_ATOMS: atom_id res chain seq x y z
N MET A 1 -3.61 12.29 -2.48
CA MET A 1 -3.54 11.08 -1.63
C MET A 1 -4.93 10.45 -1.44
N TYR A 2 -5.98 11.22 -1.17
CA TYR A 2 -7.33 10.67 -0.95
C TYR A 2 -8.08 10.27 -2.23
N HIS A 3 -7.86 10.92 -3.39
CA HIS A 3 -8.43 10.51 -4.71
C HIS A 3 -8.15 9.05 -5.07
N SER A 4 -7.12 8.52 -4.43
CA SER A 4 -6.54 7.21 -4.63
C SER A 4 -7.27 6.13 -3.80
N LEU A 5 -8.09 6.54 -2.83
CA LEU A 5 -8.73 5.67 -1.83
C LEU A 5 -10.23 5.92 -1.71
N LEU A 6 -10.67 7.18 -1.75
CA LEU A 6 -12.09 7.53 -1.69
C LEU A 6 -12.80 7.17 -3.00
N PRO A 7 -14.08 6.74 -2.92
CA PRO A 7 -14.93 6.59 -4.10
C PRO A 7 -14.99 7.89 -4.91
N ILE A 8 -15.09 7.78 -6.24
CA ILE A 8 -15.02 8.93 -7.17
C ILE A 8 -16.13 9.94 -6.84
N GLU A 9 -17.32 9.46 -6.50
CA GLU A 9 -18.47 10.27 -6.10
C GLU A 9 -18.20 11.14 -4.85
N GLN A 10 -17.18 10.80 -4.04
CA GLN A 10 -16.80 11.56 -2.85
C GLN A 10 -15.65 12.55 -3.10
N HIS A 11 -15.05 12.59 -4.29
CA HIS A 11 -13.89 13.45 -4.56
C HIS A 11 -14.23 14.92 -4.47
N LEU A 12 -15.39 15.33 -5.01
CA LEU A 12 -15.85 16.72 -4.96
C LEU A 12 -16.16 17.16 -3.52
N ALA A 13 -16.78 16.29 -2.72
CA ALA A 13 -17.03 16.57 -1.31
C ALA A 13 -15.72 16.72 -0.51
N ALA A 14 -14.72 15.87 -0.80
CA ALA A 14 -13.40 15.97 -0.19
C ALA A 14 -12.67 17.27 -0.56
N GLU A 15 -12.73 17.69 -1.83
CA GLU A 15 -12.17 18.97 -2.28
C GLU A 15 -12.85 20.15 -1.59
N ARG A 16 -14.18 20.17 -1.58
CA ARG A 16 -14.97 21.20 -0.90
C ARG A 16 -14.64 21.30 0.59
N PHE A 17 -14.53 20.15 1.26
CA PHE A 17 -14.14 20.11 2.67
C PHE A 17 -12.77 20.73 2.91
N LEU A 18 -11.76 20.32 2.12
CA LEU A 18 -10.40 20.82 2.27
C LEU A 18 -10.28 22.33 2.00
N LEU A 19 -11.05 22.84 1.02
CA LEU A 19 -11.13 24.27 0.72
C LEU A 19 -11.79 25.06 1.85
N ALA A 20 -12.85 24.53 2.46
CA ALA A 20 -13.54 25.19 3.58
C ALA A 20 -12.81 25.06 4.94
N LEU A 21 -11.88 24.11 5.06
CA LEU A 21 -11.25 23.75 6.32
C LEU A 21 -10.53 24.92 7.04
N PRO A 22 -9.79 25.84 6.38
CA PRO A 22 -9.19 26.98 7.05
C PRO A 22 -10.21 27.86 7.79
N ASP A 23 -11.35 28.13 7.16
CA ASP A 23 -12.43 28.94 7.73
C ASP A 23 -13.15 28.20 8.86
N LEU A 24 -13.40 26.89 8.68
CA LEU A 24 -13.94 26.03 9.73
C LEU A 24 -13.03 26.00 10.96
N VAL A 25 -11.72 25.91 10.77
CA VAL A 25 -10.73 25.92 11.86
C VAL A 25 -10.70 27.27 12.59
N ALA A 26 -10.87 28.39 11.87
CA ALA A 26 -10.92 29.72 12.47
C ALA A 26 -12.20 29.94 13.30
N THR A 27 -13.33 29.47 12.81
CA THR A 27 -14.65 29.70 13.41
C THR A 27 -14.99 28.69 14.52
N THR A 28 -14.48 27.45 14.45
CA THR A 28 -14.82 26.38 15.40
C THR A 28 -14.12 26.54 16.76
N PRO A 29 -14.86 26.66 17.88
CA PRO A 29 -14.27 26.84 19.22
C PRO A 29 -13.31 25.70 19.65
N LEU A 30 -13.60 24.46 19.26
CA LEU A 30 -12.76 23.29 19.57
C LEU A 30 -11.35 23.43 18.99
N CYS A 31 -11.21 24.02 17.80
CA CYS A 31 -9.94 24.20 17.11
C CYS A 31 -9.04 25.24 17.79
N ARG A 32 -9.61 26.21 18.50
CA ARG A 32 -8.84 27.28 19.19
C ARG A 32 -7.87 26.76 20.24
N ARG A 33 -8.15 25.58 20.81
CA ARG A 33 -7.34 24.90 21.84
C ARG A 33 -6.09 24.22 21.27
N PHE A 34 -5.92 24.20 19.96
CA PHE A 34 -4.86 23.49 19.26
C PHE A 34 -4.01 24.48 18.45
N LYS A 35 -2.68 24.35 18.56
CA LYS A 35 -1.70 25.19 17.85
C LYS A 35 -0.55 24.33 17.31
N PRO A 36 -0.02 24.62 16.11
CA PRO A 36 -0.47 25.66 15.17
C PRO A 36 -1.74 25.23 14.39
N ALA A 37 -2.63 26.18 14.08
CA ALA A 37 -3.88 25.88 13.37
C ALA A 37 -3.68 25.26 11.98
N SER A 38 -2.58 25.59 11.30
CA SER A 38 -2.18 25.01 10.02
C SER A 38 -2.00 23.49 10.06
N LEU A 39 -1.78 22.91 11.25
CA LEU A 39 -1.63 21.48 11.39
C LEU A 39 -2.94 20.72 11.09
N PHE A 40 -4.12 21.33 11.28
CA PHE A 40 -5.39 20.75 10.83
C PHE A 40 -5.42 20.55 9.31
N ILE A 41 -4.99 21.59 8.57
CA ILE A 41 -4.94 21.59 7.10
C ILE A 41 -3.99 20.50 6.60
N ASN A 42 -2.84 20.36 7.26
CA ASN A 42 -1.84 19.36 6.89
C ASN A 42 -2.26 17.92 7.22
N ILE A 43 -3.00 17.71 8.32
CA ILE A 43 -3.46 16.38 8.74
C ILE A 43 -4.69 15.92 7.93
N ALA A 44 -5.59 16.83 7.53
CA ALA A 44 -6.86 16.48 6.92
C ALA A 44 -6.76 15.53 5.69
N PRO A 45 -5.81 15.69 4.76
CA PRO A 45 -5.64 14.73 3.66
C PRO A 45 -5.31 13.31 4.13
N MET A 46 -4.66 13.16 5.29
CA MET A 46 -4.37 11.86 5.90
C MET A 46 -5.64 11.27 6.52
N THR A 47 -6.49 12.09 7.14
CA THR A 47 -7.81 11.71 7.65
C THR A 47 -8.73 11.21 6.54
N LEU A 48 -8.81 11.95 5.43
CA LEU A 48 -9.58 11.56 4.23
C LEU A 48 -9.11 10.24 3.62
N SER A 49 -7.83 9.90 3.81
CA SER A 49 -7.20 8.66 3.35
C SER A 49 -7.24 7.55 4.41
N ASN A 50 -8.03 7.73 5.49
CA ASN A 50 -8.09 6.90 6.70
C ASN A 50 -6.73 6.41 7.20
N GLN A 51 -5.72 7.29 7.20
CA GLN A 51 -4.39 6.91 7.66
C GLN A 51 -4.36 6.65 9.17
N PRO A 52 -3.57 5.67 9.65
CA PRO A 52 -3.47 5.39 11.07
C PRO A 52 -2.83 6.56 11.83
N HIS A 53 -3.22 6.76 13.08
CA HIS A 53 -2.68 7.82 13.95
C HIS A 53 -1.16 7.74 14.12
N SER A 54 -0.55 6.56 14.06
CA SER A 54 0.90 6.40 14.09
C SER A 54 1.57 7.03 12.86
N PHE A 55 0.98 6.90 11.68
CA PHE A 55 1.52 7.53 10.47
C PHE A 55 1.43 9.05 10.52
N ILE A 56 0.30 9.58 11.01
CA ILE A 56 0.13 11.02 11.24
C ILE A 56 1.15 11.50 12.28
N ALA A 57 1.36 10.72 13.33
CA ALA A 57 2.34 11.01 14.38
C ALA A 57 3.76 11.11 13.82
N ASP A 58 4.23 10.08 13.10
CA ASP A 58 5.56 10.06 12.51
C ASP A 58 5.75 11.21 11.50
N LYS A 59 4.76 11.45 10.65
CA LYS A 59 4.83 12.47 9.58
C LYS A 59 4.95 13.90 10.11
N PHE A 60 4.32 14.18 11.26
CA PHE A 60 4.27 15.53 11.84
C PHE A 60 5.05 15.65 13.15
N ASN A 61 5.89 14.66 13.48
CA ASN A 61 6.67 14.60 14.70
C ASN A 61 5.81 14.82 15.98
N LEU A 62 4.67 14.12 16.04
CA LEU A 62 3.73 14.16 17.16
C LEU A 62 3.79 12.85 17.96
N SER A 63 3.29 12.87 19.19
CA SER A 63 2.93 11.62 19.86
C SER A 63 1.67 11.01 19.21
N ALA A 64 1.54 9.68 19.27
CA ALA A 64 0.33 8.98 18.79
C ALA A 64 -0.96 9.51 19.42
N ARG A 65 -0.91 9.90 20.70
CA ARG A 65 -2.03 10.52 21.42
C ARG A 65 -2.36 11.90 20.87
N ALA A 66 -1.35 12.73 20.58
CA ALA A 66 -1.56 14.03 19.96
C ALA A 66 -2.15 13.88 18.56
N ALA A 67 -1.58 13.03 17.70
CA ALA A 67 -2.09 12.75 16.36
C ALA A 67 -3.57 12.32 16.39
N ARG A 68 -3.95 11.42 17.30
CA ARG A 68 -5.36 11.03 17.50
C ARG A 68 -6.25 12.21 17.88
N ARG A 69 -5.80 13.09 18.79
CA ARG A 69 -6.58 14.26 19.21
C ARG A 69 -6.82 15.24 18.05
N TRP A 70 -5.79 15.51 17.26
CA TRP A 70 -5.90 16.36 16.06
C TRP A 70 -6.85 15.73 15.02
N ASP A 71 -6.64 14.45 14.70
CA ASP A 71 -7.47 13.71 13.75
C ASP A 71 -8.94 13.64 14.19
N ASN A 72 -9.21 13.44 15.49
CA ASN A 72 -10.58 13.40 16.01
C ASN A 72 -11.35 14.71 15.78
N VAL A 73 -10.70 15.87 15.90
CA VAL A 73 -11.36 17.16 15.64
C VAL A 73 -11.71 17.27 14.15
N ILE A 74 -10.82 16.86 13.25
CA ILE A 74 -11.09 16.84 11.81
C ILE A 74 -12.26 15.89 11.49
N ARG A 75 -12.30 14.72 12.15
CA ARG A 75 -13.42 13.77 12.02
C ARG A 75 -14.74 14.32 12.52
N GLN A 76 -14.73 15.15 13.58
CA GLN A 76 -15.95 15.85 14.03
C GLN A 76 -16.42 16.87 13.01
N LEU A 77 -15.50 17.64 12.42
CA LEU A 77 -15.83 18.58 11.34
C LEU A 77 -16.38 17.83 10.11
N LEU A 78 -15.77 16.72 9.72
CA LEU A 78 -16.28 15.86 8.65
C LEU A 78 -17.70 15.37 8.97
N ALA A 79 -17.93 14.83 10.16
CA ALA A 79 -19.24 14.34 10.57
C ALA A 79 -20.32 15.45 10.55
N GLN A 80 -19.95 16.69 10.86
CA GLN A 80 -20.87 17.81 10.93
C GLN A 80 -21.17 18.44 9.57
N TYR A 81 -20.14 18.64 8.74
CA TYR A 81 -20.25 19.42 7.50
C TYR A 81 -20.32 18.56 6.25
N GLU A 82 -19.81 17.33 6.30
CA GLU A 82 -19.74 16.40 5.17
C GLU A 82 -20.04 14.94 5.62
N PRO A 83 -21.26 14.66 6.14
CA PRO A 83 -21.57 13.39 6.79
C PRO A 83 -21.46 12.18 5.86
N ASP A 84 -21.85 12.31 4.59
CA ASP A 84 -21.75 11.22 3.60
C ASP A 84 -20.29 10.87 3.28
N LEU A 85 -19.44 11.90 3.12
CA LEU A 85 -18.00 11.73 2.99
C LEU A 85 -17.41 11.08 4.25
N TYR A 86 -17.86 11.50 5.44
CA TYR A 86 -17.42 10.91 6.69
C TYR A 86 -17.77 9.42 6.77
N GLN A 87 -19.00 9.04 6.39
CA GLN A 87 -19.41 7.64 6.30
C GLN A 87 -18.56 6.87 5.28
N ALA A 88 -18.30 7.45 4.10
CA ALA A 88 -17.43 6.84 3.11
C ALA A 88 -16.01 6.59 3.66
N ILE A 89 -15.45 7.53 4.43
CA ILE A 89 -14.14 7.38 5.09
C ILE A 89 -14.16 6.23 6.11
N LEU A 90 -15.21 6.12 6.93
CA LEU A 90 -15.35 5.02 7.89
C LEU A 90 -15.46 3.66 7.18
N ASN A 91 -16.09 3.64 6.01
CA ASN A 91 -16.27 2.45 5.20
C ASN A 91 -15.06 2.13 4.30
N LEU A 92 -13.99 2.93 4.31
CA LEU A 92 -12.72 2.62 3.61
C LEU A 92 -12.08 1.32 4.12
N ASP A 93 -12.31 0.94 5.38
CA ASP A 93 -11.79 -0.32 5.92
C ASP A 93 -12.58 -1.54 5.42
N GLN A 94 -13.85 -1.34 5.05
CA GLN A 94 -14.82 -2.36 4.65
C GLN A 94 -14.91 -2.53 3.13
N THR A 95 -14.68 -1.47 2.36
CA THR A 95 -14.65 -1.52 0.91
C THR A 95 -13.24 -1.86 0.45
N LYS A 96 -13.04 -3.03 -0.17
CA LYS A 96 -11.86 -3.24 -1.03
C LYS A 96 -12.07 -2.32 -2.23
N PRO A 97 -11.28 -1.25 -2.44
CA PRO A 97 -11.58 -0.32 -3.53
C PRO A 97 -11.51 -1.08 -4.85
N THR A 98 -12.57 -1.02 -5.66
CA THR A 98 -12.68 -1.73 -6.94
C THR A 98 -11.42 -1.50 -7.80
N GLU A 99 -10.93 -0.27 -7.80
CA GLU A 99 -9.71 0.15 -8.49
C GLU A 99 -8.45 -0.57 -8.01
N VAL A 100 -8.31 -0.83 -6.71
CA VAL A 100 -7.19 -1.61 -6.15
C VAL A 100 -7.24 -3.05 -6.67
N PHE A 101 -8.43 -3.65 -6.76
CA PHE A 101 -8.58 -4.99 -7.33
C PHE A 101 -8.26 -5.02 -8.82
N GLN A 102 -8.67 -4.00 -9.57
CA GLN A 102 -8.32 -3.86 -10.98
C GLN A 102 -6.80 -3.73 -11.17
N GLN A 103 -6.13 -2.88 -10.39
CA GLN A 103 -4.67 -2.75 -10.42
C GLN A 103 -3.95 -4.05 -10.02
N ALA A 104 -4.41 -4.73 -8.97
CA ALA A 104 -3.89 -6.02 -8.56
C ALA A 104 -4.02 -7.07 -9.67
N LYS A 105 -5.21 -7.16 -10.28
CA LYS A 105 -5.48 -8.07 -11.40
C LYS A 105 -4.58 -7.75 -12.59
N ALA A 106 -4.48 -6.48 -12.99
CA ALA A 106 -3.63 -6.03 -14.08
C ALA A 106 -2.15 -6.36 -13.85
N PHE A 107 -1.63 -6.04 -12.65
CA PHE A 107 -0.26 -6.35 -12.27
C PHE A 107 0.03 -7.86 -12.27
N LYS A 108 -0.85 -8.66 -11.67
CA LYS A 108 -0.72 -10.14 -11.66
C LYS A 108 -0.80 -10.70 -13.08
N SER A 109 -1.73 -10.25 -13.91
CA SER A 109 -1.83 -10.67 -15.32
C SER A 109 -0.58 -10.30 -16.13
N TRP A 110 -0.01 -9.13 -15.91
CA TRP A 110 1.27 -8.74 -16.51
C TRP A 110 2.41 -9.68 -16.04
N LEU A 111 2.54 -9.90 -14.73
CA LEU A 111 3.58 -10.75 -14.17
C LEU A 111 3.48 -12.20 -14.66
N THR A 112 2.26 -12.74 -14.72
CA THR A 112 2.00 -14.08 -15.26
C THR A 112 2.44 -14.17 -16.72
N ARG A 113 2.07 -13.21 -17.57
CA ARG A 113 2.51 -13.19 -18.98
C ARG A 113 4.03 -13.16 -19.10
N LEU A 114 4.70 -12.32 -18.31
CA LEU A 114 6.16 -12.23 -18.29
C LEU A 114 6.79 -13.60 -17.93
N LEU A 115 6.32 -14.24 -16.87
CA LEU A 115 6.87 -15.52 -16.39
C LEU A 115 6.56 -16.71 -17.31
N GLN A 116 5.45 -16.65 -18.04
CA GLN A 116 5.01 -17.71 -18.97
C GLN A 116 5.52 -17.52 -20.40
N THR A 117 6.13 -16.38 -20.70
CA THR A 117 6.63 -16.10 -22.06
C THR A 117 7.59 -17.18 -22.54
N SER A 118 7.39 -17.65 -23.77
CA SER A 118 8.19 -18.67 -24.45
C SER A 118 9.06 -18.11 -25.58
N VAL A 119 8.77 -16.89 -26.05
CA VAL A 119 9.52 -16.18 -27.10
C VAL A 119 9.79 -14.75 -26.65
N MET A 120 11.05 -14.33 -26.70
CA MET A 120 11.47 -12.96 -26.37
C MET A 120 12.45 -12.44 -27.43
N PRO A 121 12.31 -11.20 -27.93
CA PRO A 121 13.33 -10.56 -28.75
C PRO A 121 14.68 -10.54 -28.01
N CYS A 122 15.77 -10.80 -28.73
CA CYS A 122 17.09 -10.75 -28.12
C CYS A 122 17.47 -9.32 -27.71
N ASP A 123 17.90 -9.13 -26.46
CA ASP A 123 18.38 -7.82 -25.94
C ASP A 123 19.61 -7.26 -26.69
N TYR A 124 20.31 -8.06 -27.49
CA TYR A 124 21.56 -7.65 -28.16
C TYR A 124 21.43 -7.45 -29.67
N CYS A 125 20.55 -8.21 -30.34
CA CYS A 125 20.40 -8.17 -31.80
C CYS A 125 18.95 -8.16 -32.28
N HIS A 126 17.98 -8.09 -31.35
CA HIS A 126 16.54 -8.02 -31.61
C HIS A 126 15.92 -9.21 -32.39
N SER A 127 16.71 -10.20 -32.77
CA SER A 127 16.21 -11.45 -33.38
C SER A 127 15.18 -12.15 -32.49
N LEU A 128 14.09 -12.61 -33.10
CA LEU A 128 13.06 -13.45 -32.47
C LEU A 128 13.46 -14.94 -32.40
N ASN A 129 14.59 -15.32 -33.00
CA ASN A 129 15.10 -16.68 -32.96
C ASN A 129 15.75 -16.97 -31.60
N THR A 130 14.93 -17.02 -30.55
CA THR A 130 15.35 -17.25 -29.17
C THR A 130 14.65 -18.48 -28.60
N ILE A 131 15.34 -19.15 -27.66
CA ILE A 131 14.77 -20.28 -26.92
C ILE A 131 14.87 -19.99 -25.43
N ARG A 132 13.80 -20.32 -24.70
CA ARG A 132 13.82 -20.29 -23.24
C ARG A 132 14.71 -21.42 -22.72
N ILE A 133 15.54 -21.12 -21.72
CA ILE A 133 16.48 -22.07 -21.11
C ILE A 133 16.40 -22.01 -19.58
N GLY A 134 16.58 -23.18 -18.94
CA GLY A 134 16.62 -23.30 -17.48
C GLY A 134 15.29 -23.04 -16.79
N HIS A 135 15.30 -23.15 -15.46
CA HIS A 135 14.10 -23.00 -14.62
C HIS A 135 13.66 -21.54 -14.47
N ARG A 136 14.62 -20.60 -14.32
CA ARG A 136 14.34 -19.16 -14.35
C ARG A 136 14.13 -18.67 -15.77
N LEU A 137 13.40 -17.56 -15.93
CA LEU A 137 13.15 -16.88 -17.20
C LEU A 137 14.45 -16.35 -17.86
N ASN A 138 15.21 -17.24 -18.49
CA ASN A 138 16.39 -16.94 -19.28
C ASN A 138 16.16 -17.39 -20.73
N PHE A 139 16.79 -16.68 -21.66
CA PHE A 139 16.70 -16.98 -23.07
C PHE A 139 18.08 -17.03 -23.69
N ARG A 140 18.26 -17.93 -24.66
CA ARG A 140 19.44 -17.97 -25.54
C ARG A 140 19.02 -17.59 -26.95
N CYS A 141 19.70 -16.61 -27.53
CA CYS A 141 19.52 -16.27 -28.94
C CYS A 141 20.28 -17.26 -29.82
N LYS A 142 19.61 -17.84 -30.83
CA LYS A 142 20.24 -18.74 -31.81
C LYS A 142 21.05 -17.98 -32.87
N THR A 143 20.68 -16.72 -33.15
CA THR A 143 21.40 -15.84 -34.09
C THR A 143 22.74 -15.36 -33.52
N CYS A 144 22.74 -14.62 -32.40
CA CYS A 144 23.96 -14.05 -31.83
C CYS A 144 24.60 -14.89 -30.72
N ARG A 145 24.01 -16.05 -30.39
CA ARG A 145 24.48 -17.04 -29.39
C ARG A 145 24.53 -16.56 -27.94
N ARG A 146 24.21 -15.30 -27.65
CA ARG A 146 24.20 -14.71 -26.29
C ARG A 146 22.98 -15.14 -25.47
N THR A 147 23.18 -15.18 -24.15
CA THR A 147 22.12 -15.41 -23.15
C THR A 147 21.67 -14.09 -22.54
N PHE A 148 20.37 -13.95 -22.31
CA PHE A 148 19.78 -12.78 -21.67
C PHE A 148 18.65 -13.19 -20.73
N ASN A 149 18.29 -12.28 -19.82
CA ASN A 149 17.27 -12.51 -18.81
C ASN A 149 16.33 -11.29 -18.78
N PRO A 150 15.10 -11.42 -19.30
CA PRO A 150 14.12 -10.33 -19.34
C PRO A 150 13.79 -9.74 -17.97
N LEU A 151 13.97 -10.51 -16.89
CA LEU A 151 13.72 -10.04 -15.52
C LEU A 151 14.71 -8.94 -15.10
N LYS A 152 15.87 -8.81 -15.77
CA LYS A 152 16.83 -7.73 -15.49
C LYS A 152 16.23 -6.35 -15.68
N LYS A 153 15.39 -6.17 -16.71
CA LYS A 153 14.72 -4.90 -17.00
C LYS A 153 13.87 -4.39 -15.83
N TYR A 154 13.29 -5.32 -15.08
CA TYR A 154 12.41 -5.03 -13.93
C TYR A 154 13.11 -5.26 -12.58
N GLN A 155 14.43 -5.47 -12.59
CA GLN A 155 15.25 -5.86 -11.43
C GLN A 155 14.79 -7.13 -10.69
N LEU A 156 13.87 -7.91 -11.26
CA LEU A 156 13.31 -9.13 -10.70
C LEU A 156 14.32 -10.28 -10.72
N ASN A 157 15.39 -10.19 -11.52
CA ASN A 157 16.50 -11.15 -11.52
C ASN A 157 17.19 -11.27 -10.15
N LYS A 158 17.06 -10.24 -9.30
CA LYS A 158 17.62 -10.18 -7.94
C LYS A 158 16.78 -10.93 -6.90
N LEU A 159 15.59 -11.42 -7.26
CA LEU A 159 14.64 -12.10 -6.37
C LEU A 159 14.62 -13.62 -6.62
N SER A 160 14.72 -14.43 -5.58
CA SER A 160 14.60 -15.91 -5.66
C SER A 160 13.15 -16.37 -5.81
N HIS A 161 12.93 -17.68 -6.01
CA HIS A 161 11.62 -18.36 -5.94
C HIS A 161 10.48 -17.69 -6.72
N HIS A 162 10.66 -17.51 -8.03
CA HIS A 162 9.68 -16.84 -8.88
C HIS A 162 8.28 -17.47 -8.88
N GLU A 163 8.21 -18.78 -8.63
CA GLU A 163 6.99 -19.56 -8.45
C GLU A 163 6.14 -19.08 -7.26
N ARG A 164 6.75 -18.39 -6.28
CA ARG A 164 6.07 -17.89 -5.07
C ARG A 164 5.68 -16.41 -5.17
N TRP A 165 6.02 -15.72 -6.26
CA TRP A 165 5.77 -14.27 -6.39
C TRP A 165 4.29 -13.93 -6.48
N LEU A 166 3.50 -14.69 -7.26
CA LEU A 166 2.06 -14.44 -7.38
C LEU A 166 1.32 -14.61 -6.03
N PRO A 167 1.52 -15.73 -5.29
CA PRO A 167 1.02 -15.85 -3.92
C PRO A 167 1.50 -14.72 -3.00
N PHE A 168 2.76 -14.28 -3.12
CA PHE A 168 3.28 -13.17 -2.33
C PHE A 168 2.50 -11.86 -2.57
N ILE A 169 2.11 -11.55 -3.81
CA ILE A 169 1.27 -10.37 -4.09
C ILE A 169 -0.09 -10.48 -3.37
N ASP A 170 -0.68 -11.66 -3.32
CA ASP A 170 -1.95 -11.88 -2.62
C ASP A 170 -1.81 -11.63 -1.11
N LEU A 171 -0.68 -12.01 -0.51
CA LEU A 171 -0.41 -11.74 0.91
C LEU A 171 -0.14 -10.26 1.19
N LEU A 172 0.46 -9.52 0.25
CA LEU A 172 0.59 -8.06 0.36
C LEU A 172 -0.78 -7.38 0.36
N LEU A 173 -1.70 -7.84 -0.50
CA LEU A 173 -3.09 -7.34 -0.56
C LEU A 173 -3.88 -7.62 0.71
N GLN A 174 -3.61 -8.75 1.37
CA GLN A 174 -4.19 -9.09 2.67
C GLN A 174 -3.55 -8.30 3.82
N GLY A 175 -2.45 -7.59 3.56
CA GLY A 175 -1.70 -6.87 4.58
C GLY A 175 -0.94 -7.80 5.54
N GLU A 176 -0.59 -9.01 5.12
CA GLU A 176 -0.01 -9.99 6.01
C GLU A 176 1.38 -9.58 6.54
N THR A 177 1.70 -10.04 7.75
CA THR A 177 2.99 -9.77 8.38
C THR A 177 4.10 -10.60 7.71
N TYR A 178 5.36 -10.17 7.85
CA TYR A 178 6.48 -11.00 7.33
C TYR A 178 6.53 -12.38 7.99
N LYS A 179 6.09 -12.51 9.24
CA LYS A 179 6.02 -13.79 9.94
C LYS A 179 4.98 -14.71 9.27
N THR A 180 3.78 -14.18 9.00
CA THR A 180 2.74 -14.93 8.29
C THR A 180 3.20 -15.33 6.88
N ILE A 181 3.80 -14.39 6.14
CA ILE A 181 4.31 -14.63 4.80
C ILE A 181 5.39 -15.72 4.79
N GLN A 182 6.30 -15.67 5.77
CA GLN A 182 7.32 -16.69 5.94
C GLN A 182 6.70 -18.07 6.15
N GLN A 183 5.69 -18.19 7.00
CA GLN A 183 5.02 -19.45 7.26
C GLN A 183 4.25 -19.98 6.04
N GLN A 184 3.55 -19.11 5.32
CA GLN A 184 2.71 -19.54 4.19
C GLN A 184 3.50 -19.82 2.92
N LEU A 185 4.59 -19.09 2.67
CA LEU A 185 5.40 -19.23 1.47
C LEU A 185 6.74 -19.92 1.70
N ASP A 186 7.04 -20.35 2.93
CA ASP A 186 8.29 -21.01 3.29
C ASP A 186 9.54 -20.19 2.87
N ILE A 187 9.49 -18.87 3.05
CA ILE A 187 10.60 -17.95 2.74
C ILE A 187 11.07 -17.21 3.99
N ASN A 188 12.35 -16.86 4.07
CA ASN A 188 12.85 -16.04 5.17
C ASN A 188 12.17 -14.64 5.19
N ALA A 189 11.87 -14.11 6.37
CA ALA A 189 11.33 -12.75 6.56
C ALA A 189 12.16 -11.66 5.84
N ASN A 190 13.49 -11.77 5.81
CA ASN A 190 14.36 -10.86 5.06
C ASN A 190 14.13 -10.97 3.54
N THR A 191 13.85 -12.17 3.04
CA THR A 191 13.46 -12.39 1.65
C THR A 191 12.12 -11.73 1.36
N ALA A 192 11.13 -11.90 2.24
CA ALA A 192 9.83 -11.24 2.12
C ALA A 192 9.95 -9.70 2.13
N ALA A 193 10.77 -9.15 3.02
CA ALA A 193 11.02 -7.70 3.09
C ALA A 193 11.76 -7.17 1.83
N LYS A 194 12.73 -7.94 1.32
CA LYS A 194 13.39 -7.64 0.05
C LYS A 194 12.37 -7.66 -1.08
N TRP A 195 11.57 -8.71 -1.21
CA TRP A 195 10.55 -8.82 -2.26
C TRP A 195 9.57 -7.67 -2.22
N GLN A 196 9.04 -7.32 -1.05
CA GLN A 196 8.11 -6.20 -0.91
C GLN A 196 8.69 -4.91 -1.48
N ARG A 197 9.95 -4.59 -1.15
CA ARG A 197 10.62 -3.37 -1.65
C ARG A 197 10.71 -3.36 -3.18
N TYR A 198 11.14 -4.46 -3.78
CA TYR A 198 11.25 -4.56 -5.24
C TYR A 198 9.88 -4.51 -5.91
N PHE A 199 8.89 -5.24 -5.39
CA PHE A 199 7.54 -5.24 -5.95
C PHE A 199 6.84 -3.89 -5.80
N PHE A 200 6.99 -3.19 -4.67
CA PHE A 200 6.42 -1.85 -4.51
C PHE A 200 7.05 -0.85 -5.48
N THR A 201 8.38 -0.88 -5.62
CA THR A 201 9.08 -0.02 -6.60
C THR A 201 8.57 -0.30 -8.01
N LEU A 202 8.50 -1.58 -8.39
CA LEU A 202 8.05 -2.00 -9.71
C LEU A 202 6.57 -1.67 -9.98
N MET A 203 5.71 -1.79 -8.97
CA MET A 203 4.30 -1.41 -9.07
C MET A 203 4.15 0.10 -9.25
N GLU A 204 4.90 0.91 -8.48
CA GLU A 204 4.94 2.38 -8.63
C GLU A 204 5.42 2.79 -10.03
N GLU A 205 6.53 2.21 -10.51
CA GLU A 205 7.08 2.45 -11.86
C GLU A 205 6.09 2.11 -12.99
N GLN A 206 5.21 1.12 -12.77
CA GLN A 206 4.17 0.73 -13.72
C GLN A 206 2.83 1.47 -13.52
N GLY A 207 2.77 2.44 -12.61
CA GLY A 207 1.57 3.26 -12.36
C GLY A 207 0.55 2.64 -11.40
N PHE A 208 0.83 1.50 -10.78
CA PHE A 208 -0.04 0.83 -9.80
C PHE A 208 0.07 1.43 -8.39
N THR A 209 0.04 2.76 -8.29
CA THR A 209 0.26 3.49 -7.04
C THR A 209 -0.83 3.23 -5.99
N LEU A 210 -2.07 2.98 -6.43
CA LEU A 210 -3.20 2.71 -5.53
C LEU A 210 -3.03 1.38 -4.82
N LEU A 211 -2.63 0.36 -5.59
CA LEU A 211 -2.29 -0.97 -5.07
C LEU A 211 -1.21 -0.88 -3.99
N VAL A 212 -0.13 -0.13 -4.23
CA VAL A 212 0.97 -0.01 -3.26
C VAL A 212 0.51 0.70 -1.99
N ASN A 213 -0.21 1.81 -2.12
CA ASN A 213 -0.72 2.57 -0.97
C ASN A 213 -1.68 1.73 -0.13
N TYR A 214 -2.57 0.98 -0.79
CA TYR A 214 -3.48 0.04 -0.12
C TYR A 214 -2.73 -1.05 0.65
N CYS A 215 -1.75 -1.72 0.02
CA CYS A 215 -0.93 -2.74 0.67
C CYS A 215 -0.18 -2.19 1.91
N ARG A 216 0.38 -0.97 1.81
CA ARG A 216 1.02 -0.28 2.95
C ARG A 216 0.04 -0.03 4.10
N ALA A 217 -1.17 0.45 3.79
CA ALA A 217 -2.20 0.73 4.78
C ALA A 217 -2.72 -0.55 5.45
N LYS A 218 -3.11 -1.57 4.67
CA LYS A 218 -3.61 -2.85 5.19
C LYS A 218 -2.58 -3.55 6.07
N ARG A 219 -1.30 -3.54 5.68
CA ARG A 219 -0.24 -4.12 6.49
C ARG A 219 -0.11 -3.47 7.87
N ARG A 220 -0.21 -2.14 7.94
CA ARG A 220 -0.21 -1.41 9.22
C ARG A 220 -1.43 -1.77 10.08
N GLN A 221 -2.61 -1.89 9.46
CA GLN A 221 -3.82 -2.34 10.15
C GLN A 221 -3.62 -3.74 10.75
N ARG A 222 -3.05 -4.68 9.98
CA ARG A 222 -2.76 -6.04 10.44
C ARG A 222 -1.79 -6.07 11.62
N TYR A 223 -0.68 -5.33 11.56
CA TYR A 223 0.25 -5.23 12.70
C TYR A 223 -0.43 -4.71 13.97
N ARG A 224 -1.29 -3.69 13.83
CA ARG A 224 -2.06 -3.15 14.95
C ARG A 224 -3.01 -4.20 15.53
N GLN A 225 -3.71 -4.94 14.68
CA GLN A 225 -4.61 -6.00 15.12
C GLN A 225 -3.84 -7.11 15.84
N THR A 226 -2.75 -7.61 15.24
CA THR A 226 -1.90 -8.64 15.87
C THR A 226 -1.36 -8.19 17.22
N TRP A 227 -0.96 -6.92 17.35
CA TRP A 227 -0.52 -6.35 18.63
C TRP A 227 -1.65 -6.31 19.67
N LEU A 228 -2.87 -5.93 19.26
CA LEU A 228 -4.04 -5.96 20.14
C LEU A 228 -4.37 -7.38 20.58
N ASP A 229 -4.33 -8.35 19.66
CA ASP A 229 -4.64 -9.76 19.94
C ASP A 229 -3.63 -10.37 20.92
N ILE A 230 -2.33 -10.07 20.77
CA ILE A 230 -1.27 -10.51 21.69
C ILE A 230 -1.45 -9.92 23.08
N ASN A 231 -1.82 -8.64 23.17
CA ASN A 231 -1.98 -7.96 24.45
C ASN A 231 -3.30 -8.32 25.15
N ALA A 232 -4.36 -8.63 24.40
CA ALA A 232 -5.62 -9.14 24.94
C ALA A 232 -5.49 -10.56 25.49
N ASN A 233 -4.63 -11.39 24.87
CA ASN A 233 -4.38 -12.77 25.26
C ASN A 233 -3.18 -12.95 26.22
N SER A 234 -2.53 -11.86 26.64
CA SER A 234 -1.47 -11.93 27.64
C SER A 234 -2.12 -12.11 29.03
N PRO A 235 -1.89 -13.23 29.74
CA PRO A 235 -2.43 -13.41 31.07
C PRO A 235 -1.94 -12.25 31.94
N ASN A 236 -2.89 -11.62 32.65
CA ASN A 236 -2.67 -10.50 33.53
C ASN A 236 -1.68 -10.92 34.64
N ILE A 237 -0.38 -10.75 34.41
CA ILE A 237 0.62 -10.83 35.49
C ILE A 237 0.44 -9.56 36.30
N LYS A 238 -0.57 -9.57 37.17
CA LYS A 238 -0.68 -8.62 38.27
C LYS A 238 0.53 -8.87 39.16
N ALA A 239 1.45 -7.91 39.14
CA ALA A 239 2.55 -7.83 40.09
C ALA A 239 1.99 -7.77 41.52
N LYS A 240 2.65 -8.52 42.41
CA LYS A 240 2.60 -8.36 43.87
C LYS A 240 3.06 -6.95 44.27
#